data_AF-A0A952QKJ0-F1
#
_entry.id   AF-A0A952QKJ0-F1
#
_cell.length_a   1.000
_cell.length_b   1.000
_cell.length_c   1.000
_cell.angle_alpha   90.00
_cell.angle_beta   90.00
_cell.angle_gamma   90.00
#
_symmetry.space_group_name_H-M   'P 1'
#
loop_
_entity.id
_entity.type
_entity.pdbx_description
1 polymer ?
#
loop_
_entity_poly.entity_id
_entity_poly.type
_entity_poly.pdbx_seq_one_letter_code
_entity_poly.pdbx_strand_id
1 'polypeptide(L)'
;MRRWVYKKIAKQHFVEWNDKPVLSVTTGFRSAVRRAGLTGKVTPQTLRHTAATWLMQAGVPMWQASGFLGMTQATLESVYGHHHPEHLREAAAAIGLQPRQSLAESLTARKHAPSDSSQSIEKIGGPAWTRTRNQTVMSADDNSSDVENPGEFGSFDRDF
;
A
#
# COMPACT_ATOMS: atom_id res chain seq x y z
N MET A 1 4.30 -46.03 -1.59
CA MET A 1 3.65 -46.88 -0.58
C MET A 1 4.48 -48.05 -0.05
N ARG A 2 5.30 -48.75 -0.86
CA ARG A 2 6.08 -49.94 -0.43
C ARG A 2 6.81 -49.80 0.92
N ARG A 3 7.53 -48.69 1.15
CA ARG A 3 8.25 -48.43 2.43
C ARG A 3 7.32 -48.38 3.65
N TRP A 4 6.12 -47.82 3.50
CA TRP A 4 5.17 -47.59 4.59
C TRP A 4 4.43 -48.88 4.97
N VAL A 5 4.10 -49.70 3.97
CA VAL A 5 3.54 -51.05 4.13
C VAL A 5 4.53 -51.97 4.83
N TYR A 6 5.80 -51.97 4.40
CA TYR A 6 6.86 -52.75 5.04
C TYR A 6 7.02 -52.39 6.52
N LYS A 7 6.95 -51.09 6.85
CA LYS A 7 7.01 -50.60 8.23
C LYS A 7 5.72 -50.80 9.03
N LYS A 8 4.66 -51.38 8.46
CA LYS A 8 3.33 -51.55 9.08
C LYS A 8 2.71 -50.25 9.63
N ILE A 9 3.05 -49.11 9.04
CA ILE A 9 2.51 -47.79 9.45
C ILE A 9 1.19 -47.49 8.73
N ALA A 10 1.10 -47.89 7.46
CA ALA A 10 -0.07 -47.72 6.63
C ALA A 10 -0.18 -48.93 5.68
N LYS A 11 -1.39 -49.48 5.51
CA LYS A 11 -1.64 -50.62 4.64
C LYS A 11 -1.95 -50.19 3.21
N GLN A 12 -2.98 -49.37 3.01
CA GLN A 12 -3.49 -49.05 1.68
C GLN A 12 -3.41 -47.56 1.36
N HIS A 13 -3.59 -46.70 2.37
CA HIS A 13 -3.58 -45.24 2.18
C HIS A 13 -2.70 -44.56 3.22
N PHE A 14 -2.08 -43.43 2.85
CA PHE A 14 -1.23 -42.66 3.79
C PHE A 14 -2.01 -42.18 5.03
N VAL A 15 -3.29 -41.85 4.85
CA VAL A 15 -4.22 -41.49 5.91
C VAL A 15 -5.40 -42.45 5.83
N GLU A 16 -5.47 -43.41 6.75
CA GLU A 16 -6.49 -44.45 6.77
C GLU A 16 -7.12 -44.62 8.16
N TRP A 17 -8.36 -45.10 8.18
CA TRP A 17 -9.10 -45.50 9.37
C TRP A 17 -9.81 -46.82 9.08
N ASN A 18 -9.57 -47.86 9.88
CA ASN A 18 -10.10 -49.22 9.67
C ASN A 18 -9.88 -49.73 8.22
N ASP A 19 -8.64 -49.60 7.72
CA ASP A 19 -8.21 -50.01 6.37
C ASP A 19 -8.94 -49.30 5.22
N LYS A 20 -9.66 -48.22 5.50
CA LYS A 20 -10.36 -47.38 4.52
C LYS A 20 -9.71 -46.00 4.43
N PRO A 21 -9.74 -45.36 3.24
CA PRO A 21 -9.21 -44.01 3.10
C PRO A 21 -10.05 -43.02 3.91
N VAL A 22 -9.39 -42.04 4.54
CA VAL A 22 -10.09 -40.92 5.15
C VAL A 22 -10.57 -39.96 4.06
N LEU A 23 -11.88 -39.92 3.84
CA LEU A 23 -12.51 -39.05 2.83
C LEU A 23 -12.62 -37.59 3.29
N SER A 24 -12.72 -37.37 4.60
CA SER A 24 -12.87 -36.03 5.18
C SER A 24 -12.13 -35.91 6.50
N VAL A 25 -11.37 -34.84 6.65
CA VAL A 25 -10.62 -34.50 7.87
C VAL A 25 -11.39 -33.57 8.82
N THR A 26 -12.56 -33.09 8.41
CA THR A 26 -13.30 -32.04 9.13
C THR A 26 -13.67 -32.45 10.56
N THR A 27 -14.17 -33.67 10.76
CA THR A 27 -14.56 -34.16 12.08
C THR A 27 -13.36 -34.31 13.01
N GLY A 28 -12.27 -34.91 12.51
CA GLY A 28 -11.02 -35.04 13.26
C GLY A 28 -10.44 -33.69 13.64
N PHE A 29 -10.43 -32.75 12.70
CA PHE A 29 -9.95 -31.39 12.92
C PHE A 29 -10.77 -30.63 13.96
N ARG A 30 -12.12 -30.67 13.87
CA ARG A 30 -13.01 -30.05 14.88
C ARG A 30 -12.77 -30.61 16.29
N SER A 31 -12.55 -31.93 16.39
CA SER A 31 -12.20 -32.56 17.66
C SER A 31 -10.85 -32.06 18.19
N ALA A 32 -9.85 -31.92 17.32
CA ALA A 32 -8.54 -31.37 17.68
C ALA A 32 -8.63 -29.90 18.15
N VAL A 33 -9.37 -29.05 17.43
CA VAL A 33 -9.63 -27.64 17.82
C VAL A 33 -10.26 -27.57 19.20
N ARG A 34 -11.29 -28.39 19.47
CA ARG A 34 -11.93 -28.46 20.79
C ARG A 34 -10.96 -28.91 21.89
N ARG A 35 -10.12 -29.91 21.61
CA ARG A 35 -9.11 -30.40 22.56
C ARG A 35 -8.01 -29.37 22.84
N ALA A 36 -7.70 -28.53 21.87
CA ALA A 36 -6.74 -27.44 22.02
C ALA A 36 -7.32 -26.22 22.76
N GLY A 37 -8.62 -26.23 23.10
CA GLY A 37 -9.27 -25.11 23.79
C GLY A 37 -9.39 -23.85 22.95
N LEU A 38 -9.24 -23.94 21.62
CA LEU A 38 -9.34 -22.80 20.73
C LEU A 38 -10.80 -22.39 20.54
N THR A 39 -11.10 -21.13 20.83
CA THR A 39 -12.42 -20.53 20.61
C THR A 39 -12.51 -19.90 19.22
N GLY A 40 -13.68 -19.94 18.59
CA GLY A 40 -13.93 -19.32 17.28
C GLY A 40 -13.86 -20.29 16.09
N LYS A 41 -13.92 -19.73 14.88
CA LYS A 41 -14.02 -20.49 13.62
C LYS A 41 -12.63 -20.88 13.10
N VAL A 42 -11.98 -21.82 13.77
CA VAL A 42 -10.70 -22.39 13.30
C VAL A 42 -10.98 -23.46 12.24
N THR A 43 -10.41 -23.28 11.04
CA THR A 43 -10.51 -24.22 9.92
C THR A 43 -9.12 -24.60 9.41
N PRO A 44 -8.98 -25.65 8.58
CA PRO A 44 -7.70 -25.96 7.94
C PRO A 44 -7.15 -24.80 7.10
N GLN A 45 -8.04 -23.98 6.52
CA GLN A 45 -7.66 -22.78 5.80
C GLN A 45 -6.99 -21.75 6.74
N THR A 46 -7.42 -21.63 7.99
CA THR A 46 -6.76 -20.79 9.00
C THR A 46 -5.29 -21.16 9.17
N LEU A 47 -4.97 -22.47 9.21
CA LEU A 47 -3.58 -22.93 9.28
C LEU A 47 -2.77 -22.54 8.04
N ARG A 48 -3.41 -22.58 6.86
CA ARG A 48 -2.80 -22.12 5.61
C ARG A 48 -2.51 -20.62 5.63
N HIS A 49 -3.41 -19.80 6.19
CA HIS A 49 -3.16 -18.36 6.40
C HIS A 49 -1.94 -18.14 7.30
N THR A 50 -1.88 -18.84 8.44
CA THR A 50 -0.74 -18.74 9.37
C THR A 50 0.58 -19.12 8.69
N ALA A 51 0.60 -20.22 7.93
CA ALA A 51 1.79 -20.65 7.20
C ALA A 51 2.24 -19.62 6.15
N ALA A 52 1.30 -18.98 5.45
CA ALA A 52 1.62 -17.94 4.47
C ALA A 52 2.29 -16.73 5.13
N THR A 53 1.72 -16.24 6.25
CA THR A 53 2.32 -15.14 7.02
C THR A 53 3.73 -15.48 7.48
N TRP A 54 3.96 -16.68 8.01
CA TRP A 54 5.30 -17.09 8.48
C TRP A 54 6.32 -17.19 7.35
N LEU A 55 5.93 -17.71 6.18
CA LEU A 55 6.82 -17.77 5.03
C LEU A 55 7.21 -16.37 4.53
N MET A 56 6.27 -15.42 4.53
CA MET A 56 6.58 -14.04 4.16
C MET A 56 7.48 -13.35 5.18
N GLN A 57 7.19 -13.50 6.48
CA GLN A 57 8.05 -12.97 7.55
C GLN A 57 9.46 -13.54 7.52
N ALA A 58 9.62 -14.81 7.16
CA ALA A 58 10.92 -15.47 7.00
C ALA A 58 11.68 -15.01 5.74
N GLY A 59 11.10 -14.14 4.90
CA GLY A 59 11.72 -13.66 3.68
C GLY A 59 11.83 -14.70 2.58
N VAL A 60 10.96 -15.72 2.59
CA VAL A 60 10.96 -16.75 1.54
C VAL A 60 10.51 -16.11 0.22
N PRO A 61 11.23 -16.34 -0.90
CA PRO A 61 10.82 -15.82 -2.20
C PRO A 61 9.38 -16.22 -2.55
N MET A 62 8.58 -15.26 -3.04
CA MET A 62 7.14 -15.44 -3.29
C MET A 62 6.83 -16.61 -4.23
N TRP A 63 7.69 -16.88 -5.22
CA TRP A 63 7.58 -18.05 -6.10
C TRP A 63 7.63 -19.38 -5.32
N GLN A 64 8.58 -19.52 -4.39
CA GLN A 64 8.73 -20.73 -3.59
C GLN A 64 7.60 -20.88 -2.59
N ALA A 65 7.22 -19.79 -1.91
CA ALA A 65 6.13 -19.81 -0.95
C ALA A 65 4.77 -20.10 -1.61
N SER A 66 4.49 -19.51 -2.77
CA SER A 66 3.26 -19.77 -3.51
C SER A 66 3.19 -21.20 -4.05
N GLY A 67 4.31 -21.75 -4.54
CA GLY A 67 4.42 -23.16 -4.94
C GLY A 67 4.23 -24.13 -3.76
N PHE A 68 4.81 -23.82 -2.60
CA PHE A 68 4.66 -24.64 -1.40
C PHE A 68 3.23 -24.66 -0.88
N LEU A 69 2.59 -23.50 -0.84
CA LEU A 69 1.19 -23.42 -0.41
C LEU A 69 0.29 -24.02 -1.50
N GLY A 70 0.58 -23.84 -2.78
CA GLY A 70 -0.30 -24.18 -3.89
C GLY A 70 -1.36 -23.11 -4.10
N MET A 71 -0.96 -21.83 -4.07
CA MET A 71 -1.79 -20.69 -4.47
C MET A 71 -1.04 -19.87 -5.52
N THR A 72 -1.72 -18.94 -6.19
CA THR A 72 -1.05 -18.08 -7.16
C THR A 72 -0.13 -17.09 -6.45
N GLN A 73 0.95 -16.69 -7.11
CA GLN A 73 1.84 -15.66 -6.58
C GLN A 73 1.11 -14.32 -6.39
N ALA A 74 0.20 -13.96 -7.30
CA ALA A 74 -0.60 -12.74 -7.19
C ALA A 74 -1.48 -12.70 -5.93
N THR A 75 -2.10 -13.83 -5.56
CA THR A 75 -2.87 -13.91 -4.30
C THR A 75 -1.95 -13.84 -3.08
N LEU A 76 -0.78 -14.47 -3.13
CA LEU A 76 0.19 -14.41 -2.03
C LEU A 76 0.70 -12.98 -1.82
N GLU A 77 1.04 -12.29 -2.90
CA GLU A 77 1.52 -10.92 -2.90
C GLU A 77 0.46 -9.94 -2.37
N SER A 78 -0.77 -10.02 -2.89
CA SER A 78 -1.84 -9.08 -2.49
C SER A 78 -2.26 -9.24 -1.03
N VAL A 79 -2.28 -10.47 -0.51
CA VAL A 79 -2.76 -10.74 0.85
C VAL A 79 -1.62 -10.66 1.87
N TYR A 80 -0.41 -11.13 1.54
CA TYR A 80 0.67 -11.31 2.52
C TYR A 80 1.98 -10.60 2.17
N GLY A 81 2.12 -9.99 0.98
CA GLY A 81 3.37 -9.39 0.54
C GLY A 81 3.91 -8.31 1.48
N HIS A 82 3.02 -7.64 2.22
CA HIS A 82 3.36 -6.63 3.22
C HIS A 82 4.10 -7.17 4.45
N HIS A 83 4.09 -8.50 4.68
CA HIS A 83 4.84 -9.13 5.76
C HIS A 83 6.30 -9.42 5.40
N HIS A 84 6.69 -9.23 4.14
CA HIS A 84 8.05 -9.54 3.69
C HIS A 84 9.06 -8.53 4.28
N PRO A 85 10.22 -8.96 4.79
CA PRO A 85 11.19 -8.06 5.42
C PRO A 85 11.76 -7.01 4.45
N GLU A 86 11.89 -7.36 3.16
CA GLU A 86 12.30 -6.42 2.11
C GLU A 86 11.15 -5.53 1.60
N HIS A 87 9.93 -5.71 2.12
CA HIS A 87 8.79 -4.87 1.72
C HIS A 87 9.08 -3.42 2.08
N LEU A 88 9.10 -2.55 1.06
CA LEU A 88 9.40 -1.12 1.15
C LEU A 88 10.84 -0.77 1.56
N ARG A 89 11.76 -1.72 1.70
CA ARG A 89 13.14 -1.42 2.11
C ARG A 89 13.85 -0.49 1.12
N GLU A 90 13.74 -0.79 -0.17
CA GLU A 90 14.28 0.06 -1.23
C GLU A 90 13.56 1.40 -1.34
N ALA A 91 12.23 1.41 -1.21
CA ALA A 91 11.43 2.63 -1.23
C ALA A 91 11.81 3.58 -0.08
N ALA A 92 11.99 3.05 1.13
CA ALA A 92 12.45 3.80 2.28
C ALA A 92 13.87 4.35 2.07
N ALA A 93 14.78 3.55 1.50
CA ALA A 93 16.13 3.99 1.17
C ALA A 93 16.13 5.13 0.14
N ALA A 94 15.30 5.06 -0.89
CA ALA A 94 15.22 6.09 -1.93
C ALA A 94 14.78 7.46 -1.38
N ILE A 95 13.88 7.48 -0.39
CA ILE A 95 13.46 8.70 0.30
C ILE A 95 14.55 9.20 1.24
N GLY A 96 15.15 8.31 2.03
CA GLY A 96 16.16 8.67 3.04
C GLY A 96 17.50 9.16 2.46
N LEU A 97 17.84 8.75 1.23
CA LEU A 97 19.10 9.09 0.56
C LEU A 97 19.04 10.39 -0.26
N GLN A 98 17.91 11.12 -0.29
CA GLN A 98 17.84 12.37 -1.04
C GLN A 98 18.90 13.35 -0.51
N PRO A 99 19.94 13.68 -1.31
CA PRO A 99 20.88 14.72 -0.94
C PRO A 99 20.09 15.99 -0.75
N ARG A 100 20.19 16.60 0.43
CA ARG A 100 19.54 17.86 0.73
C ARG A 100 20.06 18.88 -0.29
N GLN A 101 19.32 19.11 -1.37
CA GLN A 101 19.68 20.16 -2.32
C GLN A 101 19.76 21.44 -1.51
N SER A 102 20.96 22.00 -1.45
CA SER A 102 21.24 23.20 -0.68
C SER A 102 20.36 24.32 -1.21
N LEU A 103 19.27 24.63 -0.51
CA LEU A 103 18.47 25.82 -0.81
C LEU A 103 19.33 27.10 -0.71
N ALA A 104 20.48 27.04 -0.04
CA ALA A 104 21.44 28.13 0.01
C ALA A 104 22.14 28.39 -1.34
N GLU A 105 22.35 27.37 -2.19
CA GLU A 105 22.90 27.55 -3.55
C GLU A 105 21.88 28.18 -4.50
N SER A 106 20.61 27.77 -4.42
CA SER A 106 19.56 28.33 -5.29
C SER A 106 19.16 29.76 -4.92
N LEU A 107 19.33 30.17 -3.66
CA LEU A 107 19.11 31.55 -3.20
C LEU A 107 20.27 32.50 -3.55
N THR A 108 21.50 32.02 -3.57
CA THR A 108 22.68 32.82 -3.96
C THR A 108 22.77 33.03 -5.47
N ALA A 109 22.36 32.04 -6.28
CA ALA A 109 22.30 32.16 -7.74
C ALA A 109 21.34 33.26 -8.23
N ARG A 110 20.30 33.60 -7.45
CA ARG A 110 19.34 34.67 -7.81
C ARG A 110 19.91 36.08 -7.63
N LYS A 111 21.00 36.25 -6.88
CA LYS A 111 21.49 37.58 -6.46
C LYS A 111 22.45 38.25 -7.46
N HIS A 112 22.82 37.59 -8.56
CA HIS A 112 23.82 38.07 -9.54
C HIS A 112 23.31 38.22 -10.97
N ALA A 113 22.05 38.64 -11.16
CA ALA A 113 21.64 39.16 -12.47
C ALA A 113 22.00 40.65 -12.55
N PRO A 114 22.90 41.09 -13.45
CA PRO A 114 23.08 42.51 -13.71
C PRO A 114 21.80 43.04 -14.40
N SER A 115 21.23 44.11 -13.85
CA SER A 115 20.15 44.85 -14.48
C SER A 115 20.71 45.58 -15.71
N ASP A 116 20.51 45.03 -16.91
CA ASP A 116 20.69 45.79 -18.15
C ASP A 116 19.47 46.72 -18.32
N SER A 117 19.58 47.91 -17.73
CA SER A 117 18.63 48.99 -17.91
C SER A 117 18.97 49.77 -19.19
N SER A 118 18.63 49.20 -20.33
CA SER A 118 18.62 49.90 -21.62
C SER A 118 17.17 50.14 -22.05
N GLN A 119 16.50 51.10 -21.41
CA GLN A 119 15.25 51.64 -21.95
C GLN A 119 15.58 52.63 -23.07
N SER A 120 15.25 52.28 -24.30
CA SER A 120 15.27 53.16 -25.46
C SER A 120 14.21 54.25 -25.30
N ILE A 121 14.63 55.51 -25.16
CA ILE A 121 13.74 56.67 -25.25
C ILE A 121 13.50 56.96 -26.74
N GLU A 122 12.38 56.48 -27.28
CA GLU A 122 11.90 56.96 -28.58
C GLU A 122 11.12 58.25 -28.39
N LYS A 123 11.76 59.38 -28.74
CA LYS A 123 11.07 60.64 -29.00
C LYS A 123 10.42 60.57 -30.37
N ILE A 124 9.10 60.46 -30.42
CA ILE A 124 8.31 60.76 -31.62
C ILE A 124 7.31 61.86 -31.23
N GLY A 125 7.50 63.05 -31.81
CA GLY A 125 6.67 64.22 -31.55
C GLY A 125 5.50 64.34 -32.53
N GLY A 126 4.28 64.50 -31.97
CA GLY A 126 3.12 65.31 -32.41
C GLY A 126 2.44 65.02 -33.76
N PRO A 127 1.28 65.65 -34.08
CA PRO A 127 0.24 66.27 -33.26
C PRO A 127 -1.15 65.60 -33.45
N ALA A 128 -2.12 65.97 -32.61
CA ALA A 128 -3.57 65.76 -32.79
C ALA A 128 -4.16 64.37 -32.50
N TRP A 129 -4.60 64.16 -31.26
CA TRP A 129 -6.02 64.01 -30.88
C TRP A 129 -6.10 63.73 -29.37
N THR A 130 -6.47 64.73 -28.58
CA THR A 130 -7.04 64.51 -27.24
C THR A 130 -8.53 64.24 -27.38
N ARG A 131 -9.00 63.11 -26.86
CA ARG A 131 -10.40 62.96 -26.46
C ARG A 131 -10.49 62.43 -25.03
N THR A 132 -11.47 63.00 -24.34
CA THR A 132 -11.60 63.26 -22.92
C THR A 132 -12.10 62.08 -22.08
N ARG A 133 -11.80 62.19 -20.78
CA ARG A 133 -12.33 61.48 -19.60
C ARG A 133 -13.84 61.20 -19.61
N ASN A 134 -14.28 60.24 -18.76
CA ASN A 134 -15.40 60.26 -17.78
C ASN A 134 -15.41 58.89 -17.06
N GLN A 135 -14.86 58.67 -15.85
CA GLN A 135 -15.38 58.84 -14.47
C GLN A 135 -16.84 58.40 -14.16
N THR A 136 -17.00 57.70 -13.01
CA THR A 136 -18.14 57.65 -12.02
C THR A 136 -18.67 56.21 -11.76
N VAL A 137 -18.36 55.52 -10.62
CA VAL A 137 -18.99 55.42 -9.25
C VAL A 137 -20.30 54.62 -9.15
N MET A 138 -20.36 53.60 -8.25
CA MET A 138 -21.41 53.14 -7.29
C MET A 138 -20.92 51.80 -6.66
N SER A 139 -20.64 51.59 -5.36
CA SER A 139 -21.42 51.59 -4.09
C SER A 139 -22.18 50.27 -3.77
N ALA A 140 -22.16 49.91 -2.46
CA ALA A 140 -22.82 48.82 -1.69
C ALA A 140 -22.01 47.50 -1.54
N ASP A 141 -21.49 47.14 -0.35
CA ASP A 141 -22.13 46.55 0.87
C ASP A 141 -22.52 45.07 0.63
N ASP A 142 -22.51 44.10 1.54
CA ASP A 142 -21.91 43.78 2.84
C ASP A 142 -22.27 42.27 3.06
N ASN A 143 -21.45 41.52 3.80
CA ASN A 143 -21.73 40.29 4.59
C ASN A 143 -22.65 39.14 4.08
N SER A 144 -22.15 37.89 4.09
CA SER A 144 -22.80 36.74 4.79
C SER A 144 -22.00 35.44 4.63
N SER A 145 -22.08 34.63 5.69
CA SER A 145 -21.51 33.31 6.00
C SER A 145 -21.60 32.25 4.90
N ASP A 146 -20.67 31.28 4.90
CA ASP A 146 -20.97 29.92 5.37
C ASP A 146 -19.72 29.04 5.44
N VAL A 147 -19.55 28.46 6.63
CA VAL A 147 -18.57 27.43 6.99
C VAL A 147 -19.23 26.10 6.70
N GLU A 148 -18.67 25.31 5.78
CA GLU A 148 -18.98 23.89 5.69
C GLU A 148 -17.70 23.04 5.76
N ASN A 149 -17.76 22.12 6.70
CA ASN A 149 -16.74 21.21 7.18
C ASN A 149 -17.11 19.81 6.70
N PRO A 150 -16.31 19.14 5.86
CA PRO A 150 -16.54 17.72 5.60
C PRO A 150 -15.67 16.87 6.54
N GLY A 151 -16.23 16.55 7.70
CA GLY A 151 -15.81 15.41 8.49
C GLY A 151 -16.67 14.20 8.11
N GLU A 152 -16.07 13.20 7.44
CA GLU A 152 -16.58 11.83 7.43
C GLU A 152 -15.46 10.87 6.96
N PHE A 153 -14.55 10.53 7.89
CA PHE A 153 -13.72 9.33 7.76
C PHE A 153 -14.56 8.13 8.18
N GLY A 154 -15.20 7.52 7.19
CA GLY A 154 -15.97 6.28 7.34
C GLY A 154 -15.08 5.08 7.68
N SER A 155 -15.56 4.32 8.65
CA SER A 155 -15.01 3.10 9.25
C SER A 155 -14.41 2.11 8.25
N PHE A 156 -13.21 1.63 8.57
CA PHE A 156 -12.52 0.57 7.84
C PHE A 156 -12.52 -0.70 8.71
N ASP A 157 -13.69 -1.31 8.85
CA ASP A 157 -13.83 -2.64 9.43
C ASP A 157 -13.35 -3.70 8.44
N ARG A 158 -12.09 -4.11 8.58
CA ARG A 158 -11.57 -5.36 8.00
C ARG A 158 -11.60 -6.44 9.07
N ASP A 159 -12.69 -7.19 9.09
CA ASP A 159 -12.74 -8.47 9.80
C ASP A 159 -11.92 -9.53 9.03
N PHE A 160 -10.98 -10.13 9.76
CA PHE A 160 -10.22 -11.33 9.41
C PHE A 160 -11.01 -12.61 9.71
#